data_AF-A0A7Z0Q0G1-F1
#
_entry.id   AF-A0A7Z0Q0G1-F1
#
_cell.length_a   1.000
_cell.length_b   1.000
_cell.length_c   1.000
_cell.angle_alpha   90.00
_cell.angle_beta   90.00
_cell.angle_gamma   90.00
#
_symmetry.space_group_name_H-M   'P 1'
#
loop_
_entity.id
_entity.type
_entity.pdbx_description
1 polymer ?
#
loop_
_entity_poly.entity_id
_entity_poly.type
_entity_poly.pdbx_seq_one_letter_code
_entity_poly.pdbx_strand_id
1 'polypeptide(L)' 'EPAAGRLPECLAALRSEVAERSWVCDDPERRVVPSSFTGSVLATAGPAVALGALYDDPLGPWPALPAVS' A
#
# COMPACT_ATOMS: atom_id res chain seq x y z
N GLU A 1 -9.60 2.55 4.00
CA GLU A 1 -8.21 2.13 4.30
C GLU A 1 -8.20 0.80 5.02
N PRO A 2 -7.15 -0.02 4.89
CA PRO A 2 -7.08 -1.31 5.58
C PRO A 2 -7.01 -1.14 7.10
N ALA A 3 -7.72 -2.00 7.83
CA ALA A 3 -7.81 -1.95 9.30
C ALA A 3 -6.44 -2.12 9.98
N ALA A 4 -5.53 -2.92 9.40
CA ALA A 4 -4.18 -3.15 9.91
C ALA A 4 -3.30 -1.90 10.03
N GLY A 5 -3.66 -0.78 9.38
CA GLY A 5 -2.99 0.50 9.58
C GLY A 5 -3.49 1.29 10.79
N ARG A 6 -4.68 0.97 11.33
CA ARG A 6 -5.35 1.76 12.38
C ARG A 6 -5.63 0.98 13.66
N LEU A 7 -5.80 -0.33 13.56
CA LEU A 7 -6.16 -1.23 14.66
C LEU A 7 -4.97 -2.18 14.91
N PRO A 8 -4.24 -2.03 16.04
CA PRO A 8 -3.10 -2.87 16.38
C PRO A 8 -3.42 -4.37 16.37
N GLU A 9 -4.62 -4.75 16.78
CA GLU A 9 -5.11 -6.12 16.80
C GLU A 9 -5.22 -6.75 15.41
N CYS A 10 -5.53 -5.96 14.38
CA CYS A 10 -5.55 -6.44 13.01
C CYS A 10 -4.14 -6.75 12.49
N LEU A 11 -3.14 -5.93 12.83
CA LEU A 11 -1.75 -6.20 12.48
C LEU A 11 -1.21 -7.43 13.23
N ALA A 12 -1.56 -7.57 14.51
CA ALA A 12 -1.20 -8.75 15.31
C ALA A 12 -1.79 -10.04 14.73
N ALA A 13 -3.05 -10.02 14.32
CA ALA A 13 -3.69 -11.16 13.67
C ALA A 13 -2.98 -11.55 12.36
N LEU A 14 -2.62 -10.58 11.52
CA LEU A 14 -1.86 -10.84 10.29
C LEU A 14 -0.48 -11.46 10.57
N ARG A 15 0.23 -10.98 11.59
CA ARG A 15 1.52 -11.55 12.02
C ARG A 15 1.39 -12.99 12.50
N SER A 16 0.34 -13.28 13.28
CA SER A 16 0.04 -14.64 13.75
C SER A 16 -0.22 -15.61 12.60
N GLU A 17 -1.08 -15.22 11.65
CA GLU A 17 -1.40 -16.06 10.49
C GLU A 17 -0.17 -16.30 9.59
N VAL A 18 0.67 -15.28 9.40
CA VAL A 18 1.92 -15.44 8.64
C VAL A 18 2.89 -16.35 9.38
N ALA A 19 3.00 -16.25 10.71
CA ALA A 19 3.83 -17.14 11.51
C ALA A 19 3.37 -18.61 11.43
N GLU A 20 2.05 -18.84 11.41
CA GLU A 20 1.47 -20.18 11.38
C GLU A 20 1.54 -20.83 9.99
N ARG A 21 1.30 -20.04 8.93
CA ARG A 21 1.02 -20.59 7.59
C ARG A 21 2.09 -20.32 6.54
N SER A 22 2.96 -19.33 6.75
CA SER A 22 3.94 -18.95 5.74
C SER A 22 5.19 -19.81 5.81
N TRP A 23 5.57 -20.42 4.69
CA TRP A 23 6.81 -21.22 4.59
C TRP A 23 8.03 -20.39 4.15
N VAL A 24 7.85 -19.09 3.87
CA VAL A 24 8.90 -18.21 3.31
C VAL A 24 9.15 -16.96 4.16
N CYS A 25 8.38 -16.78 5.24
CA CYS A 25 8.48 -15.62 6.12
C CYS A 25 9.07 -16.04 7.47
N ASP A 26 10.39 -15.93 7.60
CA ASP A 26 11.10 -16.39 8.81
C ASP A 26 10.96 -15.43 9.99
N ASP A 27 10.60 -14.16 9.75
CA ASP A 27 10.41 -13.13 10.79
C ASP A 27 9.17 -12.26 10.47
N PRO A 28 7.98 -12.71 10.85
CA PRO A 28 6.73 -11.98 10.59
C PRO A 28 6.66 -10.63 11.30
N GLU A 29 7.28 -10.47 12.47
CA GLU A 29 7.28 -9.22 13.23
C GLU A 29 8.03 -8.11 12.47
N ARG A 30 9.15 -8.45 11.82
CA ARG A 30 9.91 -7.50 11.00
C ARG A 30 9.41 -7.36 9.57
N ARG A 31 8.78 -8.39 9.00
CA ARG A 31 8.35 -8.39 7.59
C ARG A 31 6.90 -7.92 7.38
N VAL A 32 6.03 -8.13 8.36
CA VAL A 32 4.63 -7.66 8.33
C VAL A 32 4.54 -6.39 9.17
N VAL A 33 4.65 -5.25 8.50
CA VAL A 33 4.70 -3.93 9.11
C VAL A 33 3.44 -3.13 8.81
N PRO A 34 3.07 -2.16 9.68
CA PRO A 34 1.98 -1.24 9.35
C PRO A 34 2.34 -0.40 8.13
N SER A 35 1.33 0.06 7.40
CA SER A 35 1.54 0.95 6.26
C SER A 35 2.10 2.30 6.72
N SER A 36 3.19 2.74 6.07
CA SER A 36 3.76 4.08 6.25
C SER A 36 2.86 5.21 5.71
N PHE A 37 1.80 4.86 4.98
CA PHE A 37 0.89 5.83 4.34
C PHE A 37 -0.51 5.82 4.96
N THR A 38 -0.66 5.34 6.19
CA THR A 38 -1.97 5.32 6.87
C THR A 38 -2.54 6.74 6.94
N GLY A 39 -3.77 6.94 6.45
CA GLY A 39 -4.43 8.23 6.34
C GLY A 39 -4.13 9.00 5.05
N SER A 40 -3.14 8.57 4.26
CA SER A 40 -2.69 9.26 3.05
C SER A 40 -2.47 8.32 1.86
N VAL A 41 -2.95 7.07 1.92
CA VAL A 41 -2.66 6.05 0.90
C VAL A 41 -3.07 6.53 -0.49
N LEU A 42 -4.32 6.99 -0.66
CA LEU A 42 -4.82 7.43 -1.97
C LEU A 42 -4.15 8.71 -2.45
N ALA A 43 -3.96 9.68 -1.55
CA ALA A 43 -3.28 10.93 -1.84
C ALA A 43 -1.82 10.70 -2.29
N THR A 44 -1.16 9.66 -1.77
CA THR A 44 0.21 9.29 -2.16
C THR A 44 0.25 8.43 -3.43
N ALA A 45 -0.68 7.49 -3.57
CA ALA A 45 -0.69 6.56 -4.70
C ALA A 45 -1.05 7.23 -6.03
N GLY A 46 -1.97 8.20 -6.02
CA GLY A 46 -2.41 8.90 -7.23
C GLY A 46 -1.27 9.53 -8.04
N PRO A 47 -0.44 10.40 -7.44
CA PRO A 47 0.71 10.99 -8.11
C PRO A 47 1.74 9.95 -8.59
N ALA A 48 1.97 8.88 -7.82
CA ALA A 48 2.89 7.81 -8.22
C ALA A 48 2.41 7.08 -9.49
N VAL A 49 1.10 6.81 -9.60
CA VAL A 49 0.50 6.24 -10.80
C VAL A 49 0.59 7.20 -11.99
N ALA A 50 0.28 8.48 -11.79
CA ALA A 50 0.38 9.49 -12.85
C ALA A 50 1.83 9.63 -13.37
N LEU A 51 2.81 9.59 -12.47
CA LEU A 51 4.22 9.63 -12.82
C LEU A 51 4.65 8.37 -13.59
N GLY A 52 4.14 7.20 -13.22
CA GLY A 52 4.36 5.96 -13.96
C GLY A 52 3.85 6.03 -15.39
N ALA A 53 2.63 6.56 -15.60
CA ALA A 53 2.07 6.76 -16.94
C ALA A 53 2.89 7.75 -17.79
N LEU A 54 3.35 8.86 -17.17
CA LEU A 54 4.20 9.85 -17.84
C LEU A 54 5.53 9.24 -18.29
N TYR A 55 6.17 8.42 -17.45
CA TYR A 55 7.45 7.81 -17.80
C TYR A 55 7.34 6.65 -18.79
N ASP A 56 6.17 6.01 -18.89
CA ASP A 56 5.90 4.96 -19.87
C ASP A 56 5.74 5.54 -21.30
N ASP A 57 4.96 6.62 -21.44
CA ASP A 57 4.83 7.35 -22.71
C ASP A 57 4.84 8.88 -22.48
N PRO A 58 6.02 9.52 -22.51
CA PRO A 58 6.15 10.94 -22.21
C PRO A 58 5.60 11.86 -23.30
N LEU A 59 5.36 11.36 -24.51
CA LEU A 59 4.78 12.12 -25.63
C LEU A 59 3.30 11.79 -25.83
N GLY A 60 2.77 10.83 -25.09
CA GLY A 60 1.38 10.44 -25.09
C GLY A 60 0.45 11.50 -24.47
N PRO A 61 -0.87 11.36 -24.69
CA PRO A 61 -1.85 12.24 -24.07
C PRO A 61 -1.83 12.08 -22.54
N TRP A 62 -1.87 13.20 -21.83
CA TRP A 62 -1.95 13.15 -20.37
C TRP A 62 -3.25 12.47 -19.92
N PRO A 63 -3.21 11.52 -18.96
CA PRO A 63 -4.41 10.88 -18.47
C PRO A 63 -5.33 11.92 -17.82
N ALA A 64 -6.60 11.97 -18.25
CA ALA A 64 -7.62 12.76 -17.59
C ALA A 64 -7.87 12.19 -16.20
N LEU A 65 -7.19 12.72 -15.19
CA LEU A 65 -7.45 12.38 -13.80
C LEU A 65 -8.79 13.02 -13.41
N PRO A 66 -9.80 12.26 -12.98
CA PRO A 66 -11.04 12.85 -12.50
C PRO A 66 -10.73 13.80 -11.36
N ALA A 67 -11.28 15.01 -11.42
CA ALA A 67 -11.20 15.97 -10.32
C ALA A 67 -11.85 15.34 -9.09
N VAL A 68 -11.02 14.99 -8.10
CA VAL A 68 -11.50 14.46 -6.83
C VAL A 68 -11.95 15.68 -6.01
N SER A 69 -13.26 15.82 -5.78
CA SER A 69 -13.85 16.80 -4.87
C SER A 69 -13.77 16.33 -3.43
#